data_AF-A0AAD8WWI8-F1
#
_entry.id   AF-A0AAD8WWI8-F1
#
_cell.length_a   1.000
_cell.length_b   1.000
_cell.length_c   1.000
_cell.angle_alpha   90.00
_cell.angle_beta   90.00
_cell.angle_gamma   90.00
#
_symmetry.space_group_name_H-M   'P 1'
#
loop_
_entity.id
_entity.type
_entity.pdbx_description
1 polymer ?
#
loop_
_entity_poly.entity_id
_entity_poly.type
_entity_poly.pdbx_seq_one_letter_code
_entity_poly.pdbx_strand_id
1 'polypeptide(L)'
;MVPTRRKNTRRVAEALRDNGWIDDIHGEMTVELWMQCMRQWEAVETVEKDVTSSDRIEWKGADSGSYMARGTYRMLFLGSVRWSMSKPVWGSFSPMKCKMFAWLALKYRL
;
A
#
# COMPACT_ATOMS: atom_id res chain seq x y z
N MET A 1 17.64 9.98 -0.40
CA MET A 1 16.38 9.98 0.38
C MET A 1 15.71 11.35 0.40
N VAL A 2 14.38 11.38 0.25
CA VAL A 2 13.59 12.62 0.26
C VAL A 2 13.22 13.04 1.70
N PRO A 3 13.53 14.28 2.14
CA PRO A 3 13.20 14.79 3.46
C PRO A 3 11.71 14.75 3.77
N THR A 4 11.34 14.43 5.01
CA THR A 4 9.94 14.34 5.45
C THR A 4 9.16 15.63 5.18
N ARG A 5 9.80 16.79 5.36
CA ARG A 5 9.18 18.09 5.05
C ARG A 5 8.75 18.16 3.58
N ARG A 6 9.64 17.80 2.65
CA ARG A 6 9.35 17.81 1.21
C ARG A 6 8.21 16.86 0.87
N LYS A 7 8.21 15.65 1.42
CA LYS A 7 7.14 14.65 1.21
C LYS A 7 5.75 15.17 1.60
N ASN A 8 5.65 15.97 2.65
CA ASN A 8 4.37 16.42 3.19
C ASN A 8 3.88 17.74 2.58
N THR A 9 4.77 18.54 1.99
CA THR A 9 4.41 19.88 1.50
C THR A 9 4.35 19.98 -0.03
N ARG A 10 5.17 19.21 -0.75
CA ARG A 10 5.28 19.33 -2.21
C ARG A 10 4.28 18.41 -2.89
N ARG A 11 3.53 18.94 -3.85
CA ARG A 11 2.64 18.11 -4.69
C ARG A 11 3.44 17.36 -5.75
N VAL A 12 2.93 16.20 -6.20
CA VAL A 12 3.55 15.45 -7.29
C VAL A 12 3.67 16.30 -8.56
N ALA A 13 2.64 17.07 -8.90
CA ALA A 13 2.66 17.99 -10.04
C ALA A 13 3.82 19.02 -9.96
N GLU A 14 4.08 19.57 -8.77
CA GLU A 14 5.19 20.51 -8.54
C GLU A 14 6.56 19.83 -8.60
N ALA A 15 6.63 18.54 -8.25
CA ALA A 15 7.86 17.75 -8.30
C ALA A 15 8.19 17.33 -9.75
N LEU A 16 7.18 17.04 -10.56
CA LEU A 16 7.36 16.67 -11.97
C LEU A 16 7.68 17.87 -12.87
N ARG A 17 7.31 19.09 -12.47
CA ARG A 17 7.64 20.29 -13.24
C ARG A 17 9.16 20.47 -13.32
N ASP A 18 9.68 20.60 -14.54
CA ASP A 18 11.09 20.82 -14.85
C ASP A 18 12.04 19.80 -14.18
N ASN A 19 11.59 18.57 -13.96
CA ASN A 19 12.32 17.53 -13.23
C ASN A 19 12.77 17.92 -11.81
N GLY A 20 12.06 18.86 -11.16
CA GLY A 20 12.43 19.39 -9.84
C GLY A 20 12.40 18.37 -8.70
N TRP A 21 11.92 17.15 -8.92
CA TRP A 21 11.98 16.03 -7.98
C TRP A 21 13.42 15.53 -7.76
N ILE A 22 14.34 15.76 -8.71
CA ILE A 22 15.75 15.39 -8.57
C ILE A 22 16.37 16.11 -7.37
N ASP A 23 16.05 17.40 -7.22
CA ASP A 23 16.53 18.24 -6.12
C ASP A 23 15.97 17.81 -4.76
N ASP A 24 14.88 17.05 -4.73
CA ASP A 24 14.29 16.57 -3.49
C ASP A 24 15.04 15.35 -2.93
N ILE A 25 15.97 14.76 -3.68
CA ILE A 25 16.71 13.58 -3.24
C ILE A 25 18.02 13.99 -2.57
N HIS A 26 18.14 13.71 -1.27
CA HIS A 26 19.31 14.05 -0.47
C HIS A 26 20.04 12.82 0.09
N GLY A 27 21.33 12.95 0.37
CA GLY A 27 22.15 11.88 0.95
C GLY A 27 22.81 10.98 -0.09
N GLU A 28 23.49 9.93 0.36
CA GLU A 28 24.21 9.03 -0.52
C GLU A 28 23.26 8.31 -1.49
N MET A 29 23.58 8.40 -2.77
CA MET A 29 22.83 7.75 -3.83
C MET A 29 23.60 6.53 -4.31
N THR A 30 23.14 5.34 -3.93
CA THR A 30 23.69 4.10 -4.47
C THR A 30 23.23 3.91 -5.91
N VAL A 31 23.96 3.07 -6.67
CA VAL A 31 23.61 2.77 -8.07
C VAL A 31 22.22 2.13 -8.16
N GLU A 32 21.85 1.30 -7.19
CA GLU A 32 20.54 0.66 -7.11
C GLU A 32 19.42 1.67 -6.94
N LEU A 33 19.63 2.68 -6.09
CA LEU A 33 18.66 3.74 -5.87
C LEU A 33 18.49 4.59 -7.14
N TRP A 34 19.60 4.93 -7.82
CA TRP A 34 19.56 5.60 -9.12
C TRP A 34 18.76 4.80 -10.16
N MET A 35 19.00 3.50 -10.28
CA MET A 35 18.24 2.64 -11.20
C MET A 35 16.76 2.54 -10.84
N GLN A 36 16.40 2.58 -9.56
CA GLN A 36 15.00 2.65 -9.14
C GLN A 36 14.37 3.98 -9.56
N CYS A 37 15.05 5.12 -9.34
CA CYS A 37 14.58 6.43 -9.75
C CYS A 37 14.38 6.52 -11.26
N MET A 38 15.32 6.03 -12.07
CA MET A 38 15.22 6.06 -13.54
C MET A 38 14.02 5.25 -14.05
N ARG A 39 13.80 4.04 -13.51
CA ARG A 39 12.62 3.22 -13.88
C ARG A 39 11.30 3.89 -13.52
N GLN A 40 11.26 4.59 -12.38
CA GLN A 40 10.06 5.33 -11.99
C GLN A 40 9.85 6.56 -12.86
N TRP A 41 10.91 7.28 -13.22
CA TRP A 41 10.83 8.38 -14.18
C TRP A 41 10.23 7.89 -15.49
N GLU A 42 10.84 6.89 -16.13
CA GLU A 42 10.39 6.34 -17.41
C GLU A 42 8.90 5.95 -17.36
N ALA A 43 8.49 5.22 -16.31
CA ALA A 43 7.09 4.86 -16.11
C ALA A 43 6.17 6.08 -16.00
N VAL A 44 6.54 7.11 -15.25
CA VAL A 44 5.73 8.34 -15.08
C VAL A 44 5.71 9.19 -16.35
N GLU A 45 6.74 9.13 -17.18
CA GLU A 45 6.78 9.85 -18.46
C GLU A 45 5.84 9.21 -19.51
N THR A 46 5.66 7.89 -19.46
CA THR A 46 4.73 7.17 -20.37
C THR A 46 3.25 7.37 -20.04
N VAL A 47 2.91 7.89 -18.86
CA VAL A 47 1.52 8.12 -18.45
C VAL A 47 1.05 9.48 -18.99
N GLU A 48 -0.09 9.49 -19.66
CA GLU A 48 -0.76 10.72 -20.08
C GLU A 48 -1.19 11.53 -18.85
N LYS A 49 -0.70 12.77 -18.75
CA LYS A 49 -0.93 13.67 -17.61
C LYS A 49 -1.96 14.71 -17.99
N ASP A 50 -3.18 14.57 -17.52
CA ASP A 50 -4.18 15.62 -17.65
C ASP A 50 -4.03 16.63 -16.50
N VAL A 51 -3.36 17.75 -16.81
CA VAL A 51 -3.08 18.85 -15.88
C VAL A 51 -4.35 19.63 -15.47
N THR A 52 -5.44 19.48 -16.24
CA THR A 52 -6.71 20.18 -15.99
C THR A 52 -7.69 19.35 -15.17
N SER A 53 -7.57 18.03 -15.20
CA SER A 53 -8.37 17.12 -14.39
C SER A 53 -7.97 17.15 -12.91
N SER A 54 -8.94 16.91 -12.03
CA SER A 54 -8.65 16.62 -10.62
C SER A 54 -8.13 15.19 -10.49
N ASP A 55 -7.13 15.00 -9.63
CA ASP A 55 -6.62 13.67 -9.27
C ASP A 55 -7.78 12.76 -8.80
N ARG A 56 -7.83 11.55 -9.35
CA ARG A 56 -8.78 10.50 -8.94
C ARG A 56 -8.02 9.31 -8.40
N ILE A 57 -8.38 8.88 -7.19
CA ILE A 57 -7.86 7.65 -6.60
C ILE A 57 -8.80 6.51 -6.99
N GLU A 58 -8.30 5.56 -7.78
CA GLU A 58 -9.03 4.36 -8.16
C GLU A 58 -8.51 3.13 -7.41
N TRP A 59 -9.43 2.41 -6.78
CA TRP A 59 -9.14 1.17 -6.08
C TRP A 59 -9.14 -0.02 -7.04
N LYS A 60 -7.94 -0.50 -7.38
CA LYS A 60 -7.76 -1.64 -8.31
C LYS A 60 -8.39 -2.96 -7.84
N GLY A 61 -8.70 -3.08 -6.54
CA GLY A 61 -9.30 -4.29 -5.98
C GLY A 61 -10.82 -4.38 -6.09
N ALA A 62 -11.48 -3.42 -6.75
CA ALA A 62 -12.91 -3.45 -7.01
C ALA A 62 -13.21 -3.01 -8.44
N ASP A 63 -14.13 -3.71 -9.12
CA ASP A 63 -14.54 -3.41 -10.50
C ASP A 63 -15.15 -2.00 -10.64
N SER A 64 -15.70 -1.46 -9.56
CA SER A 64 -16.24 -0.10 -9.53
C SER A 64 -15.18 1.01 -9.41
N GLY A 65 -13.91 0.64 -9.21
CA GLY A 65 -12.82 1.58 -8.93
C GLY A 65 -12.95 2.31 -7.58
N SER A 66 -14.01 2.04 -6.81
CA SER A 66 -14.26 2.65 -5.51
C SER A 66 -13.78 1.76 -4.38
N TYR A 67 -13.20 2.35 -3.35
CA TYR A 67 -12.80 1.61 -2.16
C TYR A 67 -14.03 1.02 -1.46
N MET A 68 -14.00 -0.28 -1.19
CA MET A 68 -14.98 -0.95 -0.36
C MET A 68 -14.25 -1.86 0.62
N ALA A 69 -14.43 -1.62 1.92
CA ALA A 69 -13.77 -2.41 2.96
C ALA A 69 -13.95 -3.93 2.75
N ARG A 70 -15.17 -4.39 2.43
CA ARG A 70 -15.45 -5.81 2.16
C ARG A 70 -14.61 -6.39 1.01
N GLY A 71 -14.47 -5.66 -0.10
CA GLY A 71 -13.69 -6.09 -1.26
C GLY A 71 -12.19 -6.10 -0.95
N THR A 72 -11.70 -5.04 -0.31
CA THR A 72 -10.31 -4.93 0.13
C THR A 72 -9.92 -6.06 1.06
N TYR A 73 -10.73 -6.35 2.09
CA TYR A 73 -10.49 -7.49 2.97
C TYR A 73 -10.44 -8.80 2.17
N ARG A 74 -11.39 -9.04 1.26
CA ARG A 74 -11.39 -10.25 0.44
C ARG A 74 -10.12 -10.39 -0.41
N MET A 75 -9.63 -9.29 -0.98
CA MET A 75 -8.39 -9.27 -1.76
C MET A 75 -7.15 -9.49 -0.88
N LEU A 76 -7.07 -8.85 0.28
CA LEU A 76 -5.96 -9.04 1.23
C LEU A 76 -5.88 -10.47 1.78
N PHE A 77 -7.02 -11.15 1.87
CA PHE A 77 -7.12 -12.56 2.28
C PHE A 77 -7.15 -13.53 1.08
N LEU A 78 -6.87 -13.07 -0.15
CA LEU A 78 -6.73 -13.96 -1.30
C LEU A 78 -5.53 -14.89 -1.08
N GLY A 79 -5.74 -16.20 -1.23
CA GLY A 79 -4.72 -17.21 -0.91
C GLY A 79 -4.60 -17.55 0.58
N SER A 80 -5.41 -16.96 1.46
CA SER A 80 -5.46 -17.37 2.86
C SER A 80 -6.01 -18.80 3.00
N VAL A 81 -5.32 -19.60 3.82
CA VAL A 81 -5.74 -20.98 4.10
C VAL A 81 -6.92 -20.94 5.06
N ARG A 82 -8.08 -21.42 4.60
CA ARG A 82 -9.23 -21.62 5.47
C ARG A 82 -8.89 -22.68 6.50
N TRP A 83 -8.89 -22.28 7.76
CA TRP A 83 -8.60 -23.16 8.88
C TRP A 83 -9.89 -23.72 9.47
N SER A 84 -9.98 -25.04 9.60
CA SER A 84 -11.18 -25.76 10.05
C SER A 84 -11.68 -25.30 11.42
N MET A 85 -10.77 -24.96 12.34
CA MET A 85 -11.10 -24.52 13.69
C MET A 85 -11.35 -23.00 13.82
N SER A 86 -11.41 -22.26 12.70
CA SER A 86 -11.71 -20.82 12.73
C SER A 86 -13.12 -20.54 13.28
N LYS A 87 -14.12 -21.27 12.79
CA LYS A 87 -15.51 -21.13 13.23
C LYS A 87 -15.69 -21.40 14.73
N PRO A 88 -15.19 -22.51 15.31
CA PRO A 88 -15.36 -22.76 16.75
C PRO A 88 -14.60 -21.74 17.62
N VAL A 89 -13.39 -21.32 17.24
CA VAL A 89 -12.61 -20.33 18.03
C VAL A 89 -13.24 -18.95 17.96
N TRP A 90 -13.57 -18.46 16.75
CA TRP A 90 -14.08 -17.10 16.58
C TRP A 90 -15.58 -16.97 16.87
N GLY A 91 -16.33 -18.06 16.70
CA GLY A 91 -17.77 -18.14 16.97
C GLY A 91 -18.14 -18.42 18.43
N SER A 92 -17.17 -18.71 19.31
CA SER A 92 -17.46 -18.89 20.73
C SER A 92 -17.95 -17.58 21.37
N PHE A 93 -18.74 -17.67 22.44
CA PHE A 93 -19.11 -16.51 23.27
C PHE A 93 -18.01 -16.12 24.28
N SER A 94 -16.75 -16.42 23.95
CA SER A 94 -15.61 -16.13 24.82
C SER A 94 -15.07 -14.70 24.61
N PRO A 95 -14.41 -14.10 25.62
CA PRO A 95 -13.67 -12.85 25.45
C PRO A 95 -12.56 -12.97 24.40
N MET A 96 -12.21 -11.84 23.77
CA MET A 96 -11.19 -11.79 22.70
C MET A 96 -9.84 -12.38 23.13
N LYS A 97 -9.43 -12.16 24.39
CA LYS A 97 -8.18 -12.71 24.94
C LYS A 97 -8.15 -14.24 24.88
N CYS A 98 -9.27 -14.89 25.22
CA CYS A 98 -9.40 -16.35 25.18
C CYS A 98 -9.38 -16.88 23.74
N LYS A 99 -10.04 -16.18 22.80
CA LYS A 99 -10.04 -16.53 21.37
C LYS A 99 -8.64 -16.45 20.76
N MET A 100 -7.91 -15.39 21.06
CA MET A 100 -6.52 -15.22 20.62
C MET A 100 -5.60 -16.31 21.18
N PHE A 101 -5.72 -16.62 22.48
CA PHE A 101 -4.95 -17.70 23.10
C PHE A 101 -5.25 -19.05 22.44
N ALA A 102 -6.52 -19.40 22.27
CA ALA A 102 -6.93 -20.64 21.62
C ALA A 102 -6.44 -20.72 20.16
N TRP A 103 -6.50 -19.62 19.41
CA TRP A 103 -5.98 -19.56 18.04
C TRP A 103 -4.46 -19.78 17.99
N LEU A 104 -3.70 -19.14 18.89
CA LEU A 104 -2.24 -19.34 18.98
C LEU A 104 -1.88 -20.77 19.38
N ALA A 105 -2.56 -21.32 20.40
CA ALA A 105 -2.36 -22.68 20.87
C ALA A 105 -2.57 -23.71 19.76
N LEU A 106 -3.69 -23.60 19.04
CA LEU A 106 -4.03 -24.53 17.96
C LEU A 106 -3.19 -24.32 16.69
N LYS A 107 -2.44 -23.22 16.59
CA LYS A 107 -1.44 -22.99 15.53
C LYS A 107 -0.05 -23.45 15.93
N TYR A 108 0.13 -24.06 17.11
CA TYR A 108 1.43 -24.44 17.68
C TYR A 108 2.39 -23.23 17.74
N ARG A 109 1.88 -22.06 18.13
CA ARG A 109 2.62 -20.80 18.25
C ARG A 109 2.72 -20.30 19.68
N LEU A 110 2.72 -21.22 20.65
CA LEU A 110 2.95 -20.95 22.07
C LEU A 110 4.33 -21.45 22.48
#